data_AF-A0A354FGB8-F1
#
_entry.id   AF-A0A354FGB8-F1
#
_cell.length_a   1.000
_cell.length_b   1.000
_cell.length_c   1.000
_cell.angle_alpha   90.00
_cell.angle_beta   90.00
_cell.angle_gamma   90.00
#
_symmetry.space_group_name_H-M   'P 1'
#
loop_
_entity.id
_entity.type
_entity.pdbx_description
1 polymer ?
#
loop_
_entity_poly.entity_id
_entity_poly.type
_entity_poly.pdbx_seq_one_letter_code
_entity_poly.pdbx_strand_id
1 'polypeptide(L)'
;KLAMIVKHSIRPRELQSFDHFFIKHSEKSAKRDVIISPDVSTCEDCYQEIMDPSDHRYHYPFTNCTNCGPRFTIIMDVPYDREKTTMRDFPMCPECVHEFEDPMFRRFHAQPNCCPECGPHTTLRDLVGNIYQGLGHQFLQEGKILGVKGLGGFHLVCDAGNSESVAALRKRKIREFKPFAVMCKDMDVARRYCHISGQEAELLESPAHPIVILKRLALDDLPPEIAPGISTIGVMLPYTPLHHL
;
A
#
# COMPACT_ATOMS: atom_id res chain seq x y z
N LYS A 1 9.50 -11.59 -3.14
CA LYS A 1 10.41 -11.35 -4.30
C LYS A 1 9.62 -10.60 -5.37
N LEU A 2 10.03 -9.38 -5.74
CA LEU A 2 9.29 -8.55 -6.71
C LEU A 2 9.64 -8.85 -8.17
N ALA A 3 10.90 -9.18 -8.44
CA ALA A 3 11.36 -9.40 -9.80
C ALA A 3 10.90 -10.77 -10.32
N MET A 4 10.22 -10.75 -11.46
CA MET A 4 9.94 -11.95 -12.26
C MET A 4 10.82 -11.92 -13.51
N ILE A 5 11.91 -12.71 -13.50
CA ILE A 5 12.83 -12.78 -14.63
C ILE A 5 12.21 -13.66 -15.71
N VAL A 6 11.70 -13.05 -16.78
CA VAL A 6 11.06 -13.77 -17.89
C VAL A 6 12.07 -14.26 -18.93
N LYS A 7 13.18 -13.56 -19.10
CA LYS A 7 14.23 -13.90 -20.07
C LYS A 7 15.59 -13.41 -19.59
N HIS A 8 16.62 -14.22 -19.81
CA HIS A 8 18.02 -13.80 -19.69
C HIS A 8 18.79 -14.21 -20.94
N SER A 9 19.87 -13.50 -21.26
CA SER A 9 20.79 -13.88 -22.33
C SER A 9 22.20 -13.46 -21.96
N ILE A 10 23.16 -14.35 -22.14
CA ILE A 10 24.59 -14.08 -21.92
C ILE A 10 25.26 -14.08 -23.29
N ARG A 11 26.04 -13.05 -23.58
CA ARG A 11 26.78 -12.92 -24.85
C ARG A 11 28.24 -12.59 -24.55
N PRO A 12 29.21 -13.32 -25.15
CA PRO A 12 30.60 -12.91 -25.06
C PRO A 12 30.79 -11.55 -25.73
N ARG A 13 31.63 -10.71 -25.14
CA ARG A 13 32.03 -9.39 -25.64
C ARG A 13 33.53 -9.23 -25.42
N GLU A 14 34.17 -8.43 -26.26
CA GLU A 14 35.53 -8.01 -26.01
C GLU A 14 35.60 -7.20 -24.72
N LEU A 15 36.68 -7.39 -23.95
CA LEU A 15 36.90 -6.66 -22.72
C LEU A 15 37.09 -5.18 -23.06
N GLN A 16 36.18 -4.36 -22.54
CA GLN A 16 36.33 -2.92 -22.53
C GLN A 16 37.05 -2.56 -21.22
N SER A 17 38.13 -1.77 -21.30
CA SER A 17 39.01 -1.42 -20.18
C SER A 17 38.36 -0.46 -19.17
N PHE A 18 37.24 -0.88 -18.56
CA PHE A 18 36.62 -0.16 -17.44
C PHE A 18 37.40 -0.43 -16.15
N ASP A 19 37.66 0.62 -15.40
CA ASP A 19 38.37 0.61 -14.11
C ASP A 19 37.42 0.54 -12.91
N HIS A 20 36.14 0.83 -13.10
CA HIS A 20 35.10 0.74 -12.07
C HIS A 20 33.71 0.40 -12.64
N PHE A 21 32.79 -0.01 -11.77
CA PHE A 21 31.39 -0.27 -12.10
C PHE A 21 30.52 0.93 -11.70
N PHE A 22 29.57 1.31 -12.56
CA PHE A 22 28.62 2.37 -12.27
C PHE A 22 27.28 2.12 -12.97
N ILE A 23 26.20 2.65 -12.39
CA ILE A 23 24.86 2.59 -12.95
C ILE A 23 24.69 3.78 -13.91
N LYS A 24 24.39 3.49 -15.18
CA LYS A 24 24.12 4.53 -16.19
C LYS A 24 22.69 5.05 -16.09
N HIS A 25 22.49 6.30 -16.49
CA HIS A 25 21.16 6.85 -16.72
C HIS A 25 20.40 6.04 -17.78
N SER A 26 19.09 5.97 -17.61
CA SER A 26 18.22 5.22 -18.51
C SER A 26 18.18 5.85 -19.91
N GLU A 27 18.48 5.06 -20.95
CA GLU A 27 18.39 5.50 -22.34
C GLU A 27 17.03 5.11 -22.97
N LYS A 28 16.49 5.96 -23.85
CA LYS A 28 15.26 5.66 -24.60
C LYS A 28 15.56 4.59 -25.65
N SER A 29 15.06 3.37 -25.44
CA SER A 29 15.10 2.30 -26.44
C SER A 29 13.88 2.36 -27.38
N ALA A 30 14.09 2.05 -28.66
CA ALA A 30 13.00 1.91 -29.65
C ALA A 30 12.07 0.72 -29.35
N LYS A 31 12.52 -0.26 -28.54
CA LYS A 31 11.71 -1.39 -28.07
C LYS A 31 11.18 -1.10 -26.67
N ARG A 32 9.86 -1.05 -26.53
CA ARG A 32 9.13 -0.81 -25.27
C ARG A 32 8.77 -2.10 -24.54
N ASP A 33 9.63 -3.12 -24.57
CA ASP A 33 9.40 -4.37 -23.85
C ASP A 33 9.82 -4.21 -22.38
N VAL A 34 9.11 -3.39 -21.61
CA VAL A 34 9.35 -3.19 -20.17
C VAL A 34 8.13 -3.67 -19.39
N ILE A 35 8.34 -4.68 -18.54
CA ILE A 35 7.31 -5.17 -17.63
C ILE A 35 7.20 -4.19 -16.47
N ILE A 36 6.05 -3.55 -16.33
CA ILE A 36 5.76 -2.68 -15.19
C ILE A 36 5.37 -3.57 -14.00
N SER A 37 6.07 -3.41 -12.87
CA SER A 37 5.73 -4.12 -11.64
C SER A 37 4.35 -3.69 -11.14
N PRO A 38 3.52 -4.61 -10.62
CA PRO A 38 2.34 -4.24 -9.85
C PRO A 38 2.75 -3.49 -8.57
N ASP A 39 1.77 -2.82 -7.96
CA ASP A 39 1.90 -2.27 -6.62
C ASP A 39 2.04 -3.40 -5.59
N VAL A 40 2.77 -3.13 -4.50
CA VAL A 40 3.10 -4.13 -3.49
C VAL A 40 2.84 -3.57 -2.11
N SER A 41 2.32 -4.42 -1.21
CA SER A 41 2.10 -4.07 0.19
C SER A 41 3.38 -3.67 0.92
N THR A 42 3.24 -2.92 2.00
CA THR A 42 4.36 -2.55 2.89
C THR A 42 5.12 -3.80 3.34
N CYS A 43 6.44 -3.83 3.13
CA CYS A 43 7.28 -4.91 3.66
C CYS A 43 7.53 -4.73 5.17
N GLU A 44 7.85 -5.83 5.84
CA GLU A 44 8.08 -5.86 7.30
C GLU A 44 9.09 -4.80 7.76
N ASP A 45 10.23 -4.69 7.08
CA ASP A 45 11.25 -3.69 7.41
C ASP A 45 10.70 -2.24 7.36
N CYS A 46 9.84 -1.91 6.38
CA CYS A 46 9.20 -0.58 6.33
C CYS A 46 8.09 -0.42 7.38
N TYR A 47 7.42 -1.50 7.74
CA TYR A 47 6.46 -1.49 8.84
C TYR A 47 7.16 -1.22 10.17
N GLN A 48 8.32 -1.83 10.42
CA GLN A 48 9.10 -1.57 11.64
C GLN A 48 9.55 -0.11 11.74
N GLU A 49 10.05 0.49 10.65
CA GLU A 49 10.44 1.91 10.63
C GLU A 49 9.30 2.86 10.98
N ILE A 50 8.10 2.65 10.43
CA ILE A 50 6.97 3.55 10.75
C ILE A 50 6.46 3.38 12.18
N MET A 51 6.83 2.29 12.85
CA MET A 51 6.45 2.01 14.24
C MET A 51 7.58 2.32 15.25
N ASP A 52 8.79 2.63 14.78
CA ASP A 52 9.95 2.93 15.62
C ASP A 52 10.05 4.44 15.91
N PRO A 53 9.89 4.90 17.16
CA PRO A 53 10.00 6.32 17.52
C PRO A 53 11.37 6.95 17.27
N SER A 54 12.41 6.14 17.07
CA SER A 54 13.76 6.61 16.77
C SER A 54 14.05 6.77 15.27
N ASP A 55 13.18 6.23 14.41
CA ASP A 55 13.32 6.35 12.96
C ASP A 55 12.74 7.70 12.47
N HIS A 56 13.40 8.33 11.49
CA HIS A 56 12.91 9.61 10.94
C HIS A 56 11.61 9.48 10.14
N ARG A 57 11.20 8.25 9.81
CA ARG A 57 9.92 7.93 9.19
C ARG A 57 8.88 7.41 10.18
N TYR A 58 9.10 7.57 11.48
CA TYR A 58 8.11 7.25 12.51
C TYR A 58 6.74 7.87 12.17
N HIS A 59 5.71 7.03 12.13
CA HIS A 59 4.35 7.39 11.74
C HIS A 59 4.20 8.08 10.36
N TYR A 60 5.13 7.86 9.43
CA TYR A 60 5.05 8.43 8.09
C TYR A 60 4.21 7.57 7.12
N PRO A 61 3.07 8.06 6.58
CA PRO A 61 2.10 7.24 5.87
C PRO A 61 2.48 6.86 4.43
N PHE A 62 3.64 7.31 3.93
CA PHE A 62 4.10 7.07 2.55
C PHE A 62 5.44 6.32 2.47
N THR A 63 5.92 5.79 3.60
CA THR A 63 7.15 5.00 3.68
C THR A 63 7.13 3.81 2.71
N ASN A 64 8.18 3.70 1.91
CA ASN A 64 8.40 2.58 1.00
C ASN A 64 9.91 2.34 0.81
N CYS A 65 10.24 1.25 0.12
CA CYS A 65 11.59 0.93 -0.32
C CYS A 65 11.57 0.26 -1.70
N THR A 66 12.73 -0.20 -2.17
CA THR A 66 12.86 -0.96 -3.43
C THR A 66 11.98 -2.22 -3.47
N ASN A 67 11.66 -2.81 -2.30
CA ASN A 67 10.92 -4.07 -2.16
C ASN A 67 9.42 -3.92 -1.90
N CYS A 68 8.88 -2.71 -1.74
CA CYS A 68 7.45 -2.50 -1.47
C CYS A 68 6.91 -1.17 -2.01
N GLY A 69 5.60 -0.96 -1.86
CA GLY A 69 4.93 0.30 -2.12
C GLY A 69 4.42 0.44 -3.56
N PRO A 70 3.98 1.65 -3.93
CA PRO A 70 3.38 1.88 -5.23
C PRO A 70 4.38 1.72 -6.37
N ARG A 71 3.89 1.17 -7.48
CA ARG A 71 4.61 1.02 -8.75
C ARG A 71 3.66 1.44 -9.87
N PHE A 72 2.85 0.52 -10.38
CA PHE A 72 1.93 0.77 -11.48
C PHE A 72 1.06 2.03 -11.26
N THR A 73 0.54 2.22 -10.05
CA THR A 73 -0.35 3.37 -9.74
C THR A 73 0.31 4.75 -9.84
N ILE A 74 1.64 4.83 -9.79
CA ILE A 74 2.36 6.12 -9.80
C ILE A 74 3.22 6.32 -11.04
N ILE A 75 3.40 5.30 -11.88
CA ILE A 75 4.20 5.37 -13.10
C ILE A 75 3.40 6.08 -14.19
N MET A 76 3.99 7.13 -14.76
CA MET A 76 3.40 7.88 -15.87
C MET A 76 3.98 7.46 -17.23
N ASP A 77 5.25 7.06 -17.27
CA ASP A 77 5.92 6.59 -18.50
C ASP A 77 7.14 5.72 -18.17
N VAL A 78 7.72 5.08 -19.19
CA VAL A 78 8.93 4.23 -19.09
C VAL A 78 10.13 4.86 -19.85
N PRO A 79 11.39 4.52 -19.54
CA PRO A 79 11.88 3.69 -18.42
C PRO A 79 11.49 4.21 -17.04
N TYR A 80 11.40 3.30 -16.06
CA TYR A 80 11.01 3.62 -14.67
C TYR A 80 12.08 4.50 -14.01
N ASP A 81 11.74 5.77 -13.84
CA ASP A 81 12.58 6.80 -13.23
C ASP A 81 11.67 7.80 -12.50
N ARG A 82 12.16 8.43 -11.44
CA ARG A 82 11.38 9.32 -10.58
C ARG A 82 10.69 10.42 -11.38
N GLU A 83 11.39 11.01 -12.35
CA GLU A 83 10.88 12.06 -13.26
C GLU A 83 9.63 11.64 -14.06
N LYS A 84 9.45 10.33 -14.24
CA LYS A 84 8.32 9.71 -14.94
C LYS A 84 7.34 9.05 -13.99
N THR A 85 7.32 9.48 -12.73
CA THR A 85 6.30 9.09 -11.76
C THR A 85 5.63 10.32 -11.16
N THR A 86 4.51 10.12 -10.46
CA THR A 86 3.89 11.18 -9.67
C THR A 86 4.80 11.73 -8.55
N MET A 87 5.93 11.08 -8.26
CA MET A 87 6.92 11.55 -7.29
C MET A 87 7.85 12.64 -7.85
N ARG A 88 7.75 12.98 -9.14
CA ARG A 88 8.54 14.06 -9.76
C ARG A 88 8.32 15.43 -9.11
N ASP A 89 7.14 15.65 -8.53
CA ASP A 89 6.76 16.92 -7.91
C ASP A 89 7.26 17.04 -6.46
N PHE A 90 7.99 16.02 -5.97
CA PHE A 90 8.54 15.92 -4.62
C PHE A 90 10.07 15.76 -4.70
N PRO A 91 10.86 16.84 -4.75
CA PRO A 91 12.32 16.75 -4.77
C PRO A 91 12.86 16.13 -3.47
N MET A 92 13.79 15.17 -3.55
CA MET A 92 14.33 14.49 -2.37
C MET A 92 15.15 15.46 -1.50
N CYS A 93 15.00 15.37 -0.16
CA CYS A 93 15.89 16.05 0.78
C CYS A 93 17.28 15.38 0.82
N PRO A 94 18.31 16.02 1.40
CA PRO A 94 19.67 15.47 1.42
C PRO A 94 19.78 14.06 1.99
N GLU A 95 19.02 13.73 3.04
CA GLU A 95 19.01 12.38 3.63
C GLU A 95 18.43 11.34 2.67
N CYS A 96 17.30 11.65 2.03
CA CYS A 96 16.70 10.76 1.04
C CYS A 96 17.58 10.58 -0.20
N VAL A 97 18.34 11.60 -0.60
CA VAL A 97 19.34 11.50 -1.67
C VAL A 97 20.46 10.56 -1.26
N HIS A 98 20.99 10.71 -0.04
CA HIS A 98 22.05 9.83 0.46
C HIS A 98 21.62 8.35 0.45
N GLU A 99 20.44 8.05 0.96
CA GLU A 99 19.88 6.69 0.92
C GLU A 99 19.62 6.17 -0.50
N PHE A 100 19.32 7.07 -1.45
CA PHE A 100 19.03 6.71 -2.84
C PHE A 100 20.31 6.37 -3.62
N GLU A 101 21.42 7.02 -3.29
CA GLU A 101 22.71 6.89 -3.98
C GLU A 101 23.65 5.85 -3.34
N ASP A 102 23.47 5.52 -2.05
CA ASP A 102 24.34 4.58 -1.36
C ASP A 102 23.81 3.12 -1.48
N PRO A 103 24.56 2.21 -2.12
CA PRO A 103 24.16 0.81 -2.30
C PRO A 103 24.05 0.01 -0.99
N MET A 104 24.58 0.52 0.12
CA MET A 104 24.42 -0.09 1.44
C MET A 104 23.04 0.15 2.03
N PHE A 105 22.30 1.14 1.52
CA PHE A 105 20.93 1.41 1.96
C PHE A 105 19.92 0.62 1.14
N ARG A 106 18.90 0.09 1.83
CA ARG A 106 17.77 -0.62 1.20
C ARG A 106 16.99 0.23 0.19
N ARG A 107 17.11 1.56 0.30
CA ARG A 107 16.48 2.56 -0.58
C ARG A 107 17.36 2.99 -1.75
N PHE A 108 18.48 2.31 -1.98
CA PHE A 108 19.30 2.51 -3.16
C PHE A 108 18.45 2.37 -4.44
N HIS A 109 18.39 3.43 -5.24
CA HIS A 109 17.52 3.55 -6.43
C HIS A 109 16.02 3.30 -6.20
N ALA A 110 15.51 3.48 -4.98
CA ALA A 110 14.06 3.51 -4.72
C ALA A 110 13.45 4.78 -5.30
N GLN A 111 12.94 4.71 -6.53
CA GLN A 111 12.33 5.86 -7.23
C GLN A 111 11.25 6.60 -6.42
N PRO A 112 10.40 5.94 -5.60
CA PRO A 112 9.42 6.62 -4.76
C PRO A 112 9.93 6.95 -3.35
N ASN A 113 11.25 6.96 -3.12
CA ASN A 113 11.83 7.33 -1.82
C ASN A 113 11.38 8.74 -1.41
N CYS A 114 10.99 8.86 -0.15
CA CYS A 114 10.65 10.11 0.50
C CYS A 114 10.62 9.93 2.03
N CYS A 115 10.48 11.05 2.73
CA CYS A 115 10.33 11.14 4.19
C CYS A 115 9.36 12.29 4.51
N PRO A 116 9.04 12.56 5.80
CA PRO A 116 8.21 13.69 6.20
C PRO A 116 8.69 15.05 5.67
N GLU A 117 9.97 15.25 5.40
CA GLU A 117 10.47 16.57 4.94
C GLU A 117 10.19 16.83 3.46
N CYS A 118 10.38 15.82 2.61
CA CYS A 118 10.37 15.99 1.15
C CYS A 118 9.17 15.34 0.46
N GLY A 119 8.43 14.49 1.16
CA GLY A 119 7.39 13.66 0.59
C GLY A 119 5.98 14.23 0.68
N PRO A 120 5.00 13.48 0.16
CA PRO A 120 3.59 13.81 0.32
C PRO A 120 3.15 13.76 1.78
N HIS A 121 2.06 14.46 2.07
CA HIS A 121 1.43 14.54 3.38
C HIS A 121 -0.07 14.25 3.28
N THR A 122 -0.64 13.69 4.35
CA THR A 122 -2.08 13.49 4.47
C THR A 122 -2.76 14.77 4.94
N THR A 123 -3.99 15.01 4.49
CA THR A 123 -4.85 16.04 5.06
C THR A 123 -6.22 15.46 5.34
N LEU A 124 -6.71 15.61 6.56
CA LEU A 124 -8.05 15.21 6.96
C LEU A 124 -8.99 16.42 6.86
N ARG A 125 -10.07 16.28 6.09
CA ARG A 125 -11.04 17.35 5.85
C ARG A 125 -12.48 16.86 5.96
N ASP A 126 -13.36 17.73 6.43
CA ASP A 126 -14.81 17.52 6.33
C ASP A 126 -15.37 18.11 5.01
N LEU A 127 -16.70 18.05 4.87
CA LEU A 127 -17.42 18.53 3.68
C LEU A 127 -17.47 20.06 3.56
N VAL A 128 -17.20 20.80 4.63
CA VAL A 128 -17.20 22.27 4.66
C VAL A 128 -15.77 22.81 4.48
N GLY A 129 -14.76 21.94 4.58
CA GLY A 129 -13.34 22.25 4.36
C GLY A 129 -12.55 22.44 5.65
N ASN A 130 -13.12 22.12 6.82
CA ASN A 130 -12.40 22.17 8.09
C ASN A 130 -11.29 21.12 8.11
N ILE A 131 -10.11 21.50 8.60
CA ILE A 131 -8.94 20.62 8.68
C ILE A 131 -8.79 20.10 10.10
N TYR A 132 -8.55 18.79 10.22
CA TYR A 132 -8.32 18.11 11.49
C TYR A 132 -6.92 17.53 11.56
N GLN A 133 -6.38 17.43 12.78
CA GLN A 133 -5.10 16.80 13.04
C GLN A 133 -5.22 15.27 13.08
N GLY A 134 -4.14 14.58 12.72
CA GLY A 134 -4.06 13.11 12.70
C GLY A 134 -4.73 12.46 11.49
N LEU A 135 -4.85 11.13 11.54
CA LEU A 135 -5.34 10.30 10.43
C LEU A 135 -6.85 10.03 10.47
N GLY A 136 -7.53 10.40 11.55
CA GLY A 136 -8.99 10.33 11.67
C GLY A 136 -9.55 9.05 12.31
N HIS A 137 -8.72 8.16 12.88
CA HIS A 137 -9.21 6.95 13.56
C HIS A 137 -10.25 7.25 14.66
N GLN A 138 -10.11 8.38 15.37
CA GLN A 138 -11.08 8.85 16.37
C GLN A 138 -12.48 9.03 15.78
N PHE A 139 -12.59 9.52 14.55
CA PHE A 139 -13.89 9.67 13.88
C PHE A 139 -14.51 8.32 13.50
N LEU A 140 -13.69 7.31 13.19
CA LEU A 140 -14.18 5.95 12.99
C LEU A 140 -14.76 5.38 14.28
N GLN A 141 -14.07 5.60 15.42
CA GLN A 141 -14.56 5.20 16.75
C GLN A 141 -15.88 5.91 17.13
N GLU A 142 -16.07 7.15 16.67
CA GLU A 142 -17.33 7.90 16.81
C GLU A 142 -18.43 7.46 15.81
N GLY A 143 -18.21 6.40 15.03
CA GLY A 143 -19.17 5.90 14.05
C GLY A 143 -19.33 6.76 12.80
N LYS A 144 -18.34 7.60 12.48
CA LYS A 144 -18.32 8.37 11.23
C LYS A 144 -17.83 7.51 10.07
N ILE A 145 -18.05 8.02 8.86
CA ILE A 145 -17.59 7.42 7.61
C ILE A 145 -16.53 8.35 7.02
N LEU A 146 -15.36 7.81 6.70
CA LEU A 146 -14.24 8.55 6.11
C LEU A 146 -14.03 8.17 4.64
N GLY A 147 -13.66 9.16 3.82
CA GLY A 147 -13.11 8.94 2.50
C GLY A 147 -11.58 8.86 2.58
N VAL A 148 -11.01 7.68 2.36
CA VAL A 148 -9.56 7.42 2.49
C VAL A 148 -8.95 7.22 1.11
N LYS A 149 -7.96 8.04 0.75
CA LYS A 149 -7.18 7.87 -0.50
C LYS A 149 -6.14 6.77 -0.30
N GLY A 150 -6.36 5.60 -0.89
CA GLY A 150 -5.38 4.52 -1.00
C GLY A 150 -4.50 4.66 -2.25
N LEU A 151 -3.84 3.57 -2.66
CA LEU A 151 -2.97 3.56 -3.85
C LEU A 151 -3.77 3.70 -5.15
N GLY A 152 -4.80 2.86 -5.32
CA GLY A 152 -5.59 2.76 -6.56
C GLY A 152 -6.82 3.67 -6.62
N GLY A 153 -7.07 4.50 -5.60
CA GLY A 153 -8.26 5.35 -5.54
C GLY A 153 -8.74 5.61 -4.12
N PHE A 154 -10.01 6.00 -3.99
CA PHE A 154 -10.63 6.29 -2.69
C PHE A 154 -11.48 5.12 -2.18
N HIS A 155 -11.38 4.85 -0.89
CA HIS A 155 -12.27 3.97 -0.14
C HIS A 155 -13.21 4.79 0.75
N LEU A 156 -14.44 4.29 0.93
CA LEU A 156 -15.30 4.74 2.02
C LEU A 156 -15.15 3.73 3.16
N VAL A 157 -14.70 4.22 4.31
CA VAL A 157 -14.32 3.40 5.46
C VAL A 157 -15.19 3.78 6.66
N CYS A 158 -15.65 2.78 7.39
CA CYS A 158 -16.32 2.93 8.67
C CYS A 158 -15.92 1.77 9.58
N ASP A 159 -16.23 1.86 10.87
CA ASP A 159 -16.05 0.73 11.78
C ASP A 159 -16.96 -0.44 11.37
N ALA A 160 -16.36 -1.60 11.13
CA ALA A 160 -17.07 -2.82 10.76
C ALA A 160 -17.84 -3.42 11.95
N GLY A 161 -17.44 -3.16 13.19
CA GLY A 161 -18.16 -3.60 14.39
C GLY A 161 -19.40 -2.76 14.71
N ASN A 162 -19.56 -1.60 14.08
CA ASN A 162 -20.64 -0.66 14.35
C ASN A 162 -21.76 -0.78 13.32
N SER A 163 -22.86 -1.46 13.71
CA SER A 163 -24.01 -1.70 12.82
C SER A 163 -24.63 -0.41 12.27
N GLU A 164 -24.76 0.65 13.08
CA GLU A 164 -25.29 1.94 12.64
C GLU A 164 -24.43 2.57 11.53
N SER A 165 -23.10 2.49 11.68
CA SER A 165 -22.15 3.00 10.70
C SER A 165 -22.21 2.26 9.38
N VAL A 166 -22.28 0.92 9.42
CA VAL A 166 -22.41 0.07 8.23
C VAL A 166 -23.74 0.33 7.52
N ALA A 167 -24.84 0.42 8.26
CA ALA A 167 -26.16 0.73 7.71
C ALA A 167 -26.20 2.13 7.07
N ALA A 168 -25.62 3.14 7.73
CA ALA A 168 -25.50 4.49 7.19
C ALA A 168 -24.68 4.51 5.89
N LEU A 169 -23.58 3.76 5.83
CA LEU A 169 -22.75 3.64 4.63
C LEU A 169 -23.53 3.01 3.46
N ARG A 170 -24.28 1.93 3.70
CA ARG A 170 -25.15 1.32 2.66
C ARG A 170 -26.15 2.31 2.10
N LYS A 171 -26.86 3.01 2.98
CA LYS A 171 -27.90 3.98 2.61
C LYS A 171 -27.31 5.11 1.76
N ARG A 172 -26.18 5.69 2.19
CA ARG A 172 -25.52 6.79 1.47
C ARG A 172 -24.91 6.35 0.13
N LYS A 173 -24.38 5.13 0.05
CA LYS A 173 -23.79 4.56 -1.18
C LYS A 173 -24.83 3.94 -2.12
N ILE A 174 -26.09 3.84 -1.69
CA ILE A 174 -27.17 3.17 -2.43
C ILE A 174 -26.73 1.74 -2.81
N ARG A 175 -26.25 1.00 -1.80
CA ARG A 175 -25.71 -0.35 -1.97
C ARG A 175 -26.41 -1.30 -1.01
N GLU A 176 -27.55 -1.82 -1.43
CA GLU A 176 -28.47 -2.58 -0.57
C GLU A 176 -27.87 -3.90 -0.10
N PHE A 177 -27.50 -4.80 -1.01
CA PHE A 177 -27.13 -6.18 -0.64
C PHE A 177 -25.69 -6.56 -0.94
N LYS A 178 -25.01 -5.86 -1.87
CA LYS A 178 -23.66 -6.26 -2.29
C LYS A 178 -22.71 -6.20 -1.07
N PRO A 179 -22.01 -7.29 -0.73
CA PRO A 179 -21.17 -7.35 0.47
C PRO A 179 -20.11 -6.26 0.51
N PHE A 180 -19.74 -5.83 1.72
CA PHE A 180 -18.56 -5.04 1.97
C PHE A 180 -17.37 -5.95 2.29
N ALA A 181 -16.18 -5.50 1.89
CA ALA A 181 -14.95 -6.07 2.40
C ALA A 181 -14.62 -5.43 3.75
N VAL A 182 -13.95 -6.19 4.62
CA VAL A 182 -13.49 -5.75 5.93
C VAL A 182 -11.98 -5.87 5.98
N MET A 183 -11.32 -4.81 6.46
CA MET A 183 -9.90 -4.84 6.75
C MET A 183 -9.71 -5.29 8.20
N CYS A 184 -8.95 -6.35 8.41
CA CYS A 184 -8.51 -6.79 9.74
C CYS A 184 -7.11 -6.26 9.99
N LYS A 185 -6.77 -5.94 11.24
CA LYS A 185 -5.42 -5.45 11.60
C LYS A 185 -4.34 -6.46 11.23
N ASP A 186 -4.57 -7.74 11.51
CA ASP A 186 -3.61 -8.83 11.33
C ASP A 186 -4.34 -10.18 11.15
N MET A 187 -3.57 -11.24 10.91
CA MET A 187 -4.08 -12.60 10.74
C MET A 187 -4.82 -13.11 11.99
N ASP A 188 -4.36 -12.74 13.19
CA ASP A 188 -4.98 -13.16 14.45
C ASP A 188 -6.37 -12.54 14.61
N VAL A 189 -6.55 -11.28 14.22
CA VAL A 189 -7.87 -10.64 14.14
C VAL A 189 -8.75 -11.34 13.12
N ALA A 190 -8.23 -11.62 11.92
CA ALA A 190 -9.02 -12.29 10.88
C ALA A 190 -9.51 -13.67 11.32
N ARG A 191 -8.65 -14.46 12.01
CA ARG A 191 -8.98 -15.78 12.55
C ARG A 191 -10.03 -15.76 13.66
N ARG A 192 -10.30 -14.61 14.28
CA ARG A 192 -11.39 -14.47 15.26
C ARG A 192 -12.78 -14.44 14.62
N TYR A 193 -12.88 -14.13 13.33
CA TYR A 193 -14.16 -14.00 12.61
C TYR A 193 -14.32 -15.02 11.49
N CYS A 194 -13.22 -15.59 10.97
CA CYS A 194 -13.23 -16.45 9.80
C CYS A 194 -12.46 -17.75 10.01
N HIS A 195 -12.92 -18.81 9.36
CA HIS A 195 -12.08 -19.96 9.05
C HIS A 195 -11.08 -19.58 7.97
N ILE A 196 -9.78 -19.84 8.23
CA ILE A 196 -8.69 -19.50 7.30
C ILE A 196 -7.76 -20.71 7.18
N SER A 197 -7.78 -21.34 6.01
CA SER A 197 -6.84 -22.39 5.61
C SER A 197 -5.43 -21.85 5.36
N GLY A 198 -4.46 -22.75 5.18
CA GLY A 198 -3.08 -22.35 4.86
C GLY A 198 -2.99 -21.54 3.56
N GLN A 199 -3.68 -21.98 2.50
CA GLN A 199 -3.66 -21.29 1.20
C GLN A 199 -4.33 -19.91 1.25
N GLU A 200 -5.42 -19.77 2.02
CA GLU A 200 -6.08 -18.48 2.22
C GLU A 200 -5.20 -17.50 3.01
N ALA A 201 -4.48 -18.00 4.03
CA ALA A 201 -3.51 -17.21 4.78
C ALA A 201 -2.36 -16.73 3.89
N GLU A 202 -1.78 -17.64 3.09
CA GLU A 202 -0.74 -17.31 2.10
C GLU A 202 -1.21 -16.26 1.09
N LEU A 203 -2.48 -16.29 0.67
CA LEU A 203 -3.05 -15.28 -0.22
C LEU A 203 -3.21 -13.92 0.47
N LEU A 204 -3.74 -13.89 1.69
CA LEU A 204 -3.92 -12.66 2.47
C LEU A 204 -2.59 -11.93 2.73
N GLU A 205 -1.54 -12.69 3.02
CA GLU A 205 -0.18 -12.19 3.30
C GLU A 205 0.69 -12.10 2.03
N SER A 206 0.16 -12.48 0.87
CA SER A 206 0.87 -12.34 -0.39
C SER A 206 1.17 -10.86 -0.65
N PRO A 207 2.24 -10.49 -1.38
CA PRO A 207 2.60 -9.10 -1.65
C PRO A 207 1.49 -8.23 -2.27
N ALA A 208 0.43 -8.85 -2.82
CA ALA A 208 -0.72 -8.16 -3.37
C ALA A 208 -1.76 -7.71 -2.31
N HIS A 209 -1.74 -8.29 -1.10
CA HIS A 209 -2.76 -8.10 -0.03
C HIS A 209 -4.20 -8.02 -0.59
N PRO A 210 -4.66 -9.05 -1.32
CA PRO A 210 -5.96 -9.05 -1.95
C PRO A 210 -7.09 -9.11 -0.90
N ILE A 211 -8.31 -8.81 -1.35
CA ILE A 211 -9.50 -9.22 -0.62
C ILE A 211 -9.72 -10.72 -0.89
N VAL A 212 -9.70 -11.53 0.16
CA VAL A 212 -9.97 -12.98 0.12
C VAL A 212 -11.36 -13.24 0.67
N ILE A 213 -12.15 -14.06 -0.02
CA ILE A 213 -13.49 -14.45 0.44
C ILE A 213 -13.36 -15.62 1.40
N LEU A 214 -13.65 -15.39 2.67
CA LEU A 214 -13.46 -16.36 3.75
C LEU A 214 -14.80 -16.78 4.34
N LYS A 215 -14.87 -18.03 4.80
CA LYS A 215 -16.05 -18.54 5.53
C LYS A 215 -16.06 -17.97 6.94
N ARG A 216 -17.19 -17.38 7.34
CA ARG A 216 -17.38 -16.85 8.71
C ARG A 216 -17.44 -17.98 9.73
N LEU A 217 -16.96 -17.72 10.94
CA LEU A 217 -17.11 -18.63 12.09
C LEU A 217 -18.54 -18.62 12.61
N ALA A 218 -19.12 -17.44 12.75
CA ALA A 218 -20.50 -17.22 13.14
C ALA A 218 -21.15 -16.12 12.28
N LEU A 219 -22.49 -16.05 12.25
CA LEU A 219 -23.19 -15.04 11.42
C LEU A 219 -23.47 -13.73 12.18
N ASP A 220 -23.34 -13.76 13.50
CA ASP A 220 -23.64 -12.71 14.46
C ASP A 220 -22.40 -12.07 15.10
N ASP A 221 -21.20 -12.53 14.73
CA ASP A 221 -19.90 -11.98 15.19
C ASP A 221 -19.59 -10.57 14.67
N LEU A 222 -20.21 -10.21 13.55
CA LEU A 222 -20.12 -8.92 12.88
C LEU A 222 -21.53 -8.52 12.41
N PRO A 223 -21.81 -7.20 12.32
CA PRO A 223 -23.07 -6.69 11.80
C PRO A 223 -23.54 -7.42 10.53
N PRO A 224 -24.76 -7.97 10.52
CA PRO A 224 -25.27 -8.72 9.37
C PRO A 224 -25.35 -7.84 8.11
N GLU A 225 -25.42 -6.52 8.29
CA GLU A 225 -25.35 -5.54 7.21
C GLU A 225 -24.04 -5.64 6.42
N ILE A 226 -22.94 -6.22 6.92
CA ILE A 226 -21.71 -6.33 6.11
C ILE A 226 -21.91 -7.25 4.90
N ALA A 227 -22.55 -8.41 5.10
CA ALA A 227 -22.80 -9.39 4.05
C ALA A 227 -24.17 -10.07 4.28
N PRO A 228 -25.29 -9.40 3.95
CA PRO A 228 -26.63 -9.87 4.28
C PRO A 228 -26.95 -11.21 3.61
N GLY A 229 -27.28 -12.22 4.41
CA GLY A 229 -27.69 -13.54 3.90
C GLY A 229 -26.55 -14.38 3.31
N ILE A 230 -25.28 -14.03 3.57
CA ILE A 230 -24.12 -14.75 3.04
C ILE A 230 -23.24 -15.25 4.20
N SER A 231 -22.81 -16.51 4.12
CA SER A 231 -21.93 -17.15 5.11
C SER A 231 -20.43 -16.88 4.91
N THR A 232 -20.09 -16.00 3.98
CA THR A 232 -18.72 -15.61 3.66
C THR A 232 -18.58 -14.11 3.68
N ILE A 233 -17.37 -13.63 3.97
CA ILE A 233 -17.02 -12.23 4.03
C ILE A 233 -15.70 -11.98 3.30
N GLY A 234 -15.58 -10.85 2.61
CA GLY A 234 -14.32 -10.45 2.01
C GLY A 234 -13.42 -9.84 3.08
N VAL A 235 -12.26 -10.42 3.31
CA VAL A 235 -11.27 -9.92 4.28
C VAL A 235 -10.01 -9.48 3.55
N MET A 236 -9.41 -8.38 4.00
CA MET A 236 -8.08 -7.94 3.58
C MET A 236 -7.25 -7.51 4.79
N LEU A 237 -5.94 -7.45 4.62
CA LEU A 237 -4.99 -6.95 5.63
C LEU A 237 -4.49 -5.54 5.25
N PRO A 238 -3.87 -4.78 6.18
CA PRO A 238 -3.31 -3.47 5.87
C PRO A 238 -2.22 -3.61 4.81
N TYR A 239 -2.24 -2.77 3.78
CA TYR A 239 -1.35 -2.92 2.62
C TYR A 239 -0.57 -1.64 2.27
N THR A 240 -0.77 -0.54 3.00
CA THR A 240 0.09 0.66 2.91
C THR A 240 0.40 1.13 4.32
N PRO A 241 1.45 1.95 4.52
CA PRO A 241 1.75 2.51 5.84
C PRO A 241 0.54 3.23 6.45
N LEU A 242 -0.21 3.98 5.64
CA LEU A 242 -1.46 4.63 6.07
C LEU A 242 -2.50 3.67 6.66
N HIS A 243 -2.57 2.41 6.24
CA HIS A 243 -3.50 1.43 6.81
C HIS A 243 -2.97 0.77 8.09
N HIS A 244 -1.64 0.76 8.27
CA HIS A 244 -1.02 0.24 9.49
C HIS A 244 -1.12 1.23 10.66
N LEU A 245 -1.08 2.53 10.35
CA LEU A 245 -1.22 3.65 11.29
C LEU A 245 -2.69 3.94 11.62
#